data_AF-A0A850IAL2-F1
#
_entry.id   AF-A0A850IAL2-F1
#
_cell.length_a   1.000
_cell.length_b   1.000
_cell.length_c   1.000
_cell.angle_alpha   90.00
_cell.angle_beta   90.00
_cell.angle_gamma   90.00
#
_symmetry.space_group_name_H-M   'P 1'
#
loop_
_entity.id
_entity.type
_entity.pdbx_description
1 polymer ?
#
loop_
_entity_poly.entity_id
_entity_poly.type
_entity_poly.pdbx_seq_one_letter_code
_entity_poly.pdbx_strand_id
1 'polypeptide(L)' 'MRKSDVTCPHCEAGYRRIELTSKGGAAGEFRCLVCGHMIELMDGSTDVAFRLTVQPSKTSYAF' A
#
# COMPACT_ATOMS: atom_id res chain seq x y z
N MET A 1 -2.63 -15.64 7.16
CA MET A 1 -2.41 -14.18 7.11
C MET A 1 -0.91 -13.92 7.08
N ARG A 2 -0.43 -13.18 6.09
CA ARG A 2 0.97 -12.73 5.98
C ARG A 2 1.03 -11.24 6.25
N LYS A 3 2.06 -10.79 6.98
CA LYS A 3 2.32 -9.38 7.26
C LYS A 3 3.67 -9.03 6.66
N SER A 4 3.71 -7.95 5.91
CA SER A 4 4.93 -7.38 5.36
C SER A 4 4.85 -5.86 5.43
N ASP A 5 5.96 -5.18 5.18
CA ASP A 5 6.00 -3.74 5.08
C ASP A 5 6.35 -3.34 3.65
N VAL A 6 5.78 -2.23 3.18
CA VAL A 6 6.02 -1.69 1.86
C VAL A 6 6.26 -0.19 1.99
N THR A 7 7.30 0.29 1.31
CA THR A 7 7.64 1.72 1.28
C THR A 7 7.36 2.27 -0.10
N CYS A 8 6.71 3.43 -0.16
CA CYS A 8 6.51 4.14 -1.41
C CYS A 8 7.87 4.64 -1.93
N PRO A 9 8.29 4.28 -3.16
CA PRO A 9 9.60 4.67 -3.69
C PRO A 9 9.67 6.16 -4.03
N HIS A 10 8.53 6.85 -4.15
CA HIS A 10 8.47 8.26 -4.56
C HIS A 10 8.53 9.23 -3.37
N CYS A 11 7.81 8.94 -2.29
CA CYS A 11 7.69 9.86 -1.15
C CYS A 11 8.12 9.23 0.17
N GLU A 12 8.61 7.99 0.18
CA GLU A 12 9.09 7.28 1.39
C GLU A 12 8.01 7.00 2.45
N ALA A 13 6.72 7.20 2.13
CA ALA A 13 5.61 6.77 2.98
C ALA A 13 5.67 5.25 3.22
N GLY A 14 5.59 4.83 4.48
CA GLY A 14 5.64 3.43 4.88
C GLY A 14 4.25 2.86 5.18
N TYR A 15 3.99 1.63 4.73
CA TYR A 15 2.73 0.92 4.91
C TYR A 15 2.95 -0.46 5.50
N ARG A 16 2.08 -0.85 6.44
CA ARG A 16 1.87 -2.24 6.82
C ARG A 16 0.97 -2.89 5.78
N ARG A 17 1.48 -3.90 5.07
CA ARG A 17 0.73 -4.76 4.15
C ARG A 17 0.28 -6.03 4.88
N ILE A 18 -1.00 -6.37 4.75
CA ILE A 18 -1.62 -7.55 5.36
C ILE A 18 -2.32 -8.33 4.25
N GLU A 19 -1.94 -9.58 4.06
CA GLU A 19 -2.52 -10.48 3.06
C GLU A 19 -3.23 -11.66 3.73
N LEU A 20 -4.50 -11.84 3.39
CA LEU A 20 -5.32 -12.97 3.82
C LEU A 20 -5.32 -14.06 2.77
N THR A 21 -4.31 -14.92 2.80
CA THR A 21 -4.12 -16.04 1.85
C THR A 21 -5.29 -17.05 1.80
N SER A 22 -6.17 -17.04 2.80
CA SER A 22 -7.34 -17.94 2.87
C SER A 22 -8.62 -17.33 2.28
N LYS A 23 -8.58 -16.08 1.81
CA LYS A 23 -9.75 -15.36 1.31
C LYS A 23 -9.38 -14.69 -0.02
N GLY A 24 -10.21 -14.90 -1.04
CA GLY A 24 -10.07 -14.19 -2.32
C GLY A 24 -10.29 -12.69 -2.16
N GLY A 25 -9.58 -11.90 -2.96
CA GLY A 25 -9.62 -10.44 -2.95
C GLY A 25 -10.24 -9.86 -4.21
N ALA A 26 -10.04 -8.56 -4.40
CA ALA A 26 -10.33 -7.86 -5.64
C ALA A 26 -9.03 -7.57 -6.39
N ALA A 27 -9.05 -7.75 -7.72
CA ALA A 27 -7.97 -7.27 -8.56
C ALA A 27 -7.98 -5.74 -8.60
N GLY A 28 -6.80 -5.12 -8.72
CA GLY A 28 -6.67 -3.68 -8.77
C GLY A 28 -5.25 -3.20 -8.51
N GLU A 29 -5.11 -1.92 -8.20
CA GLU A 29 -3.82 -1.33 -7.84
C GLU A 29 -3.92 -0.64 -6.49
N PHE A 30 -2.87 -0.77 -5.68
CA PHE A 30 -2.69 0.05 -4.51
C PHE A 30 -1.80 1.23 -4.87
N ARG A 31 -2.37 2.43 -4.77
CA ARG A 31 -1.65 3.70 -4.91
C ARG A 31 -1.32 4.25 -3.53
N CYS A 32 -0.14 4.85 -3.42
CA CYS A 32 0.28 5.55 -2.23
C CYS A 32 -0.78 6.59 -1.82
N LEU A 33 -1.31 6.46 -0.60
CA LEU A 33 -2.34 7.37 -0.07
C LEU A 33 -1.82 8.80 0.16
N VAL A 34 -0.50 8.99 0.13
CA VAL A 34 0.14 10.31 0.23
C VAL A 34 0.39 10.92 -1.14
N CYS A 35 0.95 10.16 -2.09
CA CYS A 35 1.43 10.72 -3.37
C CYS A 35 0.77 10.21 -4.65
N GLY A 36 -0.15 9.27 -4.55
CA GLY A 36 -0.81 8.66 -5.71
C GLY A 36 0.08 7.75 -6.56
N HIS A 37 1.37 7.60 -6.25
CA HIS A 37 2.27 6.68 -6.95
C HIS A 37 1.80 5.23 -6.79
N MET A 38 1.73 4.47 -7.88
CA MET A 38 1.37 3.05 -7.84
C MET A 38 2.46 2.25 -7.13
N ILE A 39 2.09 1.49 -6.11
CA ILE A 39 3.01 0.69 -5.31
C ILE A 39 2.92 -0.79 -5.68
N GLU A 40 1.71 -1.31 -5.86
CA GLU A 40 1.48 -2.74 -6.07
C GLU A 40 0.26 -2.98 -6.96
N LEU A 41 0.35 -3.96 -7.85
CA LEU A 41 -0.77 -4.53 -8.60
C LEU A 41 -1.23 -5.80 -7.89
N MET A 42 -2.52 -5.89 -7.60
CA MET A 42 -3.18 -7.03 -6.97
C MET A 42 -3.96 -7.80 -8.04
N ASP A 43 -3.77 -9.11 -8.10
CA ASP A 43 -4.43 -9.99 -9.07
C ASP A 43 -5.80 -10.51 -8.59
N GLY A 44 -6.18 -10.22 -7.34
CA GLY A 44 -7.43 -10.66 -6.72
C GLY A 44 -7.41 -12.09 -6.17
N SER A 45 -6.28 -12.81 -6.28
CA SER A 45 -6.14 -14.17 -5.73
C SER A 45 -6.30 -14.20 -4.21
N THR A 46 -5.88 -13.14 -3.53
CA THR A 46 -5.95 -12.98 -2.08
C THR A 46 -6.42 -11.58 -1.70
N ASP A 47 -7.07 -11.47 -0.54
CA ASP A 47 -7.49 -10.17 0.02
C ASP A 47 -6.29 -9.47 0.67
N VAL A 48 -5.97 -8.26 0.20
CA VAL A 48 -4.80 -7.48 0.62
C VAL A 48 -5.25 -6.12 1.16
N ALA A 49 -4.75 -5.77 2.34
CA ALA A 49 -5.00 -4.48 2.98
C ALA A 49 -3.69 -3.75 3.31
N PHE A 50 -3.72 -2.42 3.19
CA PHE A 50 -2.59 -1.55 3.49
C PHE A 50 -2.98 -0.53 4.56
N ARG A 51 -2.10 -0.32 5.54
CA ARG A 51 -2.27 0.72 6.57
C ARG A 51 -1.02 1.59 6.62
N LEU A 52 -1.18 2.90 6.47
CA LEU A 52 -0.08 3.85 6.64
C LEU A 52 0.51 3.72 8.05
N THR A 53 1.83 3.54 8.15
CA THR A 53 2.57 3.44 9.41
C THR A 53 3.60 4.53 9.57
N VAL A 54 4.14 5.05 8.47
CA VAL A 54 5.10 6.16 8.47
C VAL A 54 4.60 7.23 7.49
N GLN A 55 4.22 8.38 8.04
CA GLN A 55 3.94 9.57 7.23
C GLN A 55 5.27 10.25 6.85
N PRO A 56 5.49 10.58 5.58
CA PRO A 56 6.77 11.14 5.15
C PRO A 56 6.96 12.58 5.61
N SER A 57 8.20 12.92 5.97
CA SER A 57 8.56 14.22 6.57
C SER A 57 8.47 15.40 5.60
N LYS A 58 8.55 15.15 4.29
CA LYS A 58 8.43 16.18 3.24
C LYS A 58 7.23 15.90 2.37
N THR A 59 6.06 16.27 2.89
CA THR A 59 4.80 16.19 2.16
C THR A 59 4.61 17.53 1.43
N SER A 60 5.26 17.71 0.27
CA SER A 60 5.01 18.88 -0.60
C SER A 60 3.72 18.66 -1.40
N TYR A 61 2.58 18.58 -0.73
CA TYR A 61 1.27 18.70 -1.39
C TYR A 61 0.83 20.15 -1.18
N ALA A 62 1.16 20.98 -2.17
CA ALA A 62 0.36 22.16 -2.42
C ALA A 62 -1.00 21.67 -2.94
N PHE A 63 -2.06 21.98 -2.19
CA PHE A 63 -3.43 21.93 -2.68
C PHE A 63 -3.72 23.20 -3.48
#